data_AF-A0A7L3IUE1-F1
#
_entry.id   AF-A0A7L3IUE1-F1
#
_cell.length_a   1.000
_cell.length_b   1.000
_cell.length_c   1.000
_cell.angle_alpha   90.00
_cell.angle_beta   90.00
_cell.angle_gamma   90.00
#
_symmetry.space_group_name_H-M   'P 1'
#
loop_
_entity.id
_entity.type
_entity.pdbx_description
1 polymer ?
#
loop_
_entity_poly.entity_id
_entity_poly.type
_entity_poly.pdbx_seq_one_letter_code
_entity_poly.pdbx_strand_id
1 'polypeptide(L)'
;VGGLGGYAMGRVMSGMHYRFDSPDEYRWWNENSARYPNQVYYRDYRDQSGPVPQDVFVADCFNITVTEHNIGPAAKKNASEAGAAANQTEVELETRVVTKVIREMCIQQYQEYRLASGIRLHLADASLAALLLLVLFALH
;
A
#
# COMPACT_ATOMS: atom_id res chain seq x y z
N VAL A 1 15.99 -0.85 2.99
CA VAL A 1 14.61 -0.35 3.17
C VAL A 1 14.54 0.22 4.57
N GLY A 2 14.30 1.52 4.71
CA GLY A 2 14.23 2.19 6.01
C GLY A 2 12.91 1.86 6.69
N GLY A 3 12.96 1.03 7.73
CA GLY A 3 11.79 0.64 8.52
C GLY A 3 11.57 1.61 9.66
N LEU A 4 10.54 2.43 9.57
CA LEU A 4 9.92 3.05 10.74
C LEU A 4 9.03 1.97 11.37
N GLY A 5 9.44 1.47 12.54
CA GLY A 5 8.55 0.75 13.46
C GLY A 5 7.77 -0.46 12.91
N GLY A 6 8.37 -1.30 12.05
CA GLY A 6 7.72 -2.53 11.55
C GLY A 6 6.89 -2.37 10.28
N TYR A 7 6.91 -1.18 9.65
CA TYR A 7 6.34 -0.97 8.32
C TYR A 7 7.40 -1.03 7.23
N ALA A 8 7.02 -1.62 6.10
CA ALA A 8 7.80 -1.65 4.88
C ALA A 8 7.25 -0.60 3.90
N MET A 9 8.17 -0.01 3.14
CA MET A 9 7.81 0.88 2.05
C MET A 9 7.57 0.07 0.78
N GLY A 10 6.45 0.35 0.12
CA GLY A 10 6.09 -0.23 -1.17
C GLY A 10 6.94 0.29 -2.31
N ARG A 11 6.65 -0.19 -3.53
CA ARG A 11 7.29 0.31 -4.74
C ARG A 11 6.77 1.71 -5.09
N VAL A 12 7.55 2.41 -5.90
CA VAL A 12 7.11 3.64 -6.57
C VAL A 12 6.03 3.28 -7.59
N MET A 13 4.90 4.00 -7.55
CA MET A 13 3.71 3.76 -8.35
C MET A 13 3.52 4.81 -9.47
N SER A 14 4.62 5.45 -9.90
CA SER A 14 4.59 6.37 -11.05
C SER A 14 4.03 5.68 -12.29
N GLY A 15 3.08 6.33 -12.96
CA GLY A 15 2.45 5.80 -14.19
C GLY A 15 1.34 4.77 -13.95
N MET A 16 0.89 4.56 -12.71
CA MET A 16 -0.34 3.80 -12.45
C MET A 16 -1.54 4.52 -13.10
N HIS A 17 -2.39 3.74 -13.76
CA HIS A 17 -3.67 4.24 -14.25
C HIS A 17 -4.72 4.07 -13.15
N TYR A 18 -5.30 5.18 -12.72
CA TYR A 18 -6.35 5.21 -11.70
C TYR A 18 -7.73 5.26 -12.32
N ARG A 19 -8.69 4.57 -11.72
CA ARG A 19 -10.06 4.53 -12.24
C ARG A 19 -10.93 5.52 -11.50
N PHE A 20 -11.18 6.68 -12.10
CA PHE A 20 -12.03 7.73 -11.52
C PHE A 20 -13.50 7.57 -11.90
N ASP A 21 -14.42 7.98 -11.01
CA ASP A 21 -15.85 7.87 -11.25
C ASP A 21 -16.40 9.08 -12.04
N SER A 22 -15.63 10.16 -12.10
CA SER A 22 -15.99 11.37 -12.84
C SER A 22 -14.78 12.04 -13.51
N PRO A 23 -15.00 12.82 -14.58
CA PRO A 23 -13.94 13.64 -15.18
C PRO A 23 -13.36 14.68 -14.23
N ASP A 24 -14.15 15.13 -13.24
CA ASP A 24 -13.72 16.12 -12.25
C ASP A 24 -12.69 15.53 -11.28
N GLU A 25 -12.89 14.29 -10.84
CA GLU A 25 -11.91 13.56 -10.03
C GLU A 25 -10.58 13.38 -10.77
N TYR A 26 -10.64 12.98 -12.06
CA TYR A 26 -9.45 12.84 -12.89
C TYR A 26 -8.71 14.17 -13.06
N ARG A 27 -9.43 15.25 -13.38
CA ARG A 27 -8.85 16.59 -13.54
C ARG A 27 -8.19 17.06 -12.25
N TRP A 28 -8.92 16.93 -11.14
CA TRP A 28 -8.42 17.32 -9.82
C TRP A 28 -7.16 16.52 -9.46
N TRP A 29 -7.14 15.21 -9.69
CA TRP A 29 -5.95 14.39 -9.44
C TRP A 29 -4.76 14.85 -10.29
N ASN A 30 -4.96 15.10 -11.59
CA ASN A 30 -3.89 15.53 -12.48
C ASN A 30 -3.26 16.87 -12.04
N GLU A 31 -4.07 17.80 -11.53
CA GLU A 31 -3.60 19.10 -11.04
C GLU A 31 -2.91 19.02 -9.67
N ASN A 32 -3.28 18.04 -8.83
CA ASN A 32 -2.91 18.03 -7.41
C ASN A 32 -2.01 16.84 -6.98
N SER A 33 -1.83 15.84 -7.84
CA SER A 33 -1.14 14.57 -7.53
C SER A 33 0.27 14.72 -6.98
N ALA A 34 1.00 15.76 -7.41
CA ALA A 34 2.38 16.02 -6.96
C ALA A 34 2.50 16.28 -5.45
N ARG A 35 1.40 16.60 -4.77
CA ARG A 35 1.35 16.84 -3.31
C ARG A 35 1.16 15.56 -2.51
N TYR A 36 0.83 14.44 -3.15
CA TYR A 36 0.49 13.17 -2.51
C TYR A 36 1.57 12.13 -2.75
N PRO A 37 1.69 11.14 -1.85
CA PRO A 37 2.72 10.13 -1.95
C PRO A 37 2.54 9.29 -3.22
N ASN A 38 3.67 8.99 -3.87
CA ASN A 38 3.73 8.10 -5.03
C ASN A 38 4.05 6.65 -4.66
N GLN A 39 4.04 6.32 -3.36
CA GLN A 39 4.26 4.99 -2.81
C GLN A 39 3.44 4.84 -1.51
N VAL A 40 3.23 3.61 -1.07
CA VAL A 40 2.43 3.30 0.13
C VAL A 40 3.27 2.58 1.16
N TYR A 41 2.89 2.71 2.43
CA TYR A 41 3.44 1.90 3.51
C TYR A 41 2.52 0.70 3.76
N TYR A 42 3.12 -0.45 4.06
CA TYR A 42 2.38 -1.66 4.42
C TYR A 42 3.06 -2.37 5.59
N ARG A 43 2.27 -3.16 6.32
CA ARG A 43 2.79 -3.99 7.41
C ARG A 43 3.61 -5.15 6.85
N ASP A 44 4.76 -5.41 7.47
CA ASP A 44 5.50 -6.63 7.17
C ASP A 44 4.87 -7.81 7.94
N TYR A 45 4.09 -8.63 7.24
CA TYR A 45 3.37 -9.77 7.80
C TYR A 45 4.23 -11.03 7.99
N ARG A 46 5.55 -10.89 8.06
CA ARG A 46 6.48 -12.01 8.29
C ARG A 46 6.32 -12.68 9.65
N ASP A 47 5.72 -11.97 10.60
CA ASP A 47 5.34 -12.47 11.92
C ASP A 47 4.11 -13.37 11.88
N GLN A 48 3.31 -13.33 10.82
CA GLN A 48 2.10 -14.15 10.67
C GLN A 48 2.38 -15.44 9.92
N SER A 49 1.88 -16.55 10.47
CA SER A 49 1.91 -17.86 9.82
C SER A 49 0.75 -17.99 8.84
N GLY A 50 0.98 -17.60 7.58
CA GLY A 50 0.04 -17.88 6.49
C GLY A 50 -0.19 -16.72 5.52
N PRO A 51 -0.99 -16.95 4.47
CA PRO A 51 -1.33 -15.91 3.50
C PRO A 51 -2.25 -14.87 4.12
N VAL A 52 -1.89 -13.59 3.96
CA VAL A 52 -2.72 -12.46 4.37
C VAL A 52 -3.82 -12.21 3.34
N PRO A 53 -5.09 -12.09 3.75
CA PRO A 53 -6.19 -11.67 2.86
C PRO A 53 -5.97 -10.27 2.27
N GLN A 54 -6.46 -10.05 1.05
CA GLN A 54 -6.28 -8.78 0.33
C GLN A 54 -6.90 -7.59 1.07
N ASP A 55 -8.12 -7.77 1.57
CA ASP A 55 -8.88 -6.76 2.30
C ASP A 55 -8.15 -6.30 3.56
N VAL A 56 -7.61 -7.24 4.34
CA VAL A 56 -6.78 -6.95 5.52
C VAL A 56 -5.53 -6.18 5.12
N PHE A 57 -4.80 -6.66 4.11
CA PHE A 57 -3.61 -5.98 3.63
C PHE A 57 -3.90 -4.54 3.19
N VAL A 58 -4.96 -4.35 2.39
CA VAL A 58 -5.32 -3.05 1.82
C VAL A 58 -5.80 -2.09 2.91
N ALA A 59 -6.56 -2.57 3.90
CA ALA A 59 -7.01 -1.76 5.02
C ALA A 59 -5.83 -1.25 5.86
N ASP A 60 -4.91 -2.14 6.24
CA ASP A 60 -3.71 -1.78 7.00
C ASP A 60 -2.81 -0.84 6.20
N CYS A 61 -2.52 -1.17 4.95
CA CYS A 61 -1.73 -0.33 4.05
C CYS A 61 -2.31 1.09 3.92
N PHE A 62 -3.62 1.19 3.75
CA PHE A 62 -4.32 2.47 3.67
C PHE A 62 -4.16 3.26 4.97
N ASN A 63 -4.48 2.65 6.12
CA ASN A 63 -4.43 3.30 7.42
C ASN A 63 -3.02 3.78 7.76
N ILE A 64 -2.00 2.93 7.56
CA ILE A 64 -0.61 3.30 7.79
C ILE A 64 -0.22 4.46 6.87
N THR A 65 -0.50 4.37 5.57
CA THR A 65 -0.11 5.40 4.60
C THR A 65 -0.75 6.75 4.92
N VAL A 66 -2.05 6.79 5.25
CA VAL A 66 -2.72 8.06 5.56
C VAL A 66 -2.24 8.63 6.89
N THR A 67 -1.89 7.80 7.88
CA THR A 67 -1.33 8.26 9.15
C THR A 67 0.09 8.80 8.96
N GLU A 68 0.98 8.05 8.31
CA GLU A 68 2.40 8.43 8.12
C GLU A 68 2.53 9.71 7.30
N HIS A 69 1.68 9.89 6.29
CA HIS A 69 1.70 11.09 5.45
C HIS A 69 0.79 12.22 5.95
N ASN A 70 0.12 12.06 7.08
CA ASN A 70 -0.86 13.03 7.60
C ASN A 70 -1.92 13.42 6.54
N ILE A 71 -2.53 12.41 5.91
CA ILE A 71 -3.55 12.57 4.87
C ILE A 71 -4.94 12.34 5.47
N GLY A 72 -5.89 13.18 5.07
CA GLY A 72 -7.31 13.03 5.40
C GLY A 72 -7.83 14.01 6.46
N PRO A 73 -9.11 13.90 6.85
CA PRO A 73 -9.79 14.89 7.67
C PRO A 73 -9.15 15.07 9.06
N ALA A 74 -8.65 13.98 9.65
CA ALA A 74 -8.02 13.98 10.96
C ALA A 74 -6.70 14.77 11.00
N ALA A 75 -5.94 14.77 9.89
CA ALA A 75 -4.70 15.55 9.78
C ALA A 75 -4.96 17.05 9.62
N LYS A 76 -6.05 17.41 8.94
CA LYS A 76 -6.46 18.81 8.74
C LYS A 76 -7.00 19.47 10.02
N LYS A 77 -7.41 18.70 11.03
CA LYS A 77 -7.90 19.21 12.32
C LYS A 77 -6.83 19.94 13.15
N ASN A 78 -5.55 19.67 12.90
CA ASN A 78 -4.44 20.35 13.59
C ASN A 78 -4.07 21.70 12.97
N ALA A 79 -4.63 22.05 11.80
CA ALA A 79 -4.45 23.34 11.14
C ALA A 79 -5.72 24.19 11.34
N SER A 80 -5.78 24.86 12.49
CA SER A 80 -6.69 25.98 12.83
C SER A 80 -8.03 26.05 12.09
N GLU A 81 -9.12 25.70 12.80
CA GLU A 81 -10.53 25.98 12.48
C GLU A 81 -10.88 27.50 12.47
N ALA A 82 -9.95 28.37 12.09
CA ALA A 82 -10.13 29.80 12.03
C ALA A 82 -10.08 30.30 10.58
N GLY A 83 -11.15 29.98 9.82
CA GLY A 83 -11.47 30.67 8.57
C GLY A 83 -11.32 29.83 7.31
N ALA A 84 -12.28 28.95 7.01
CA ALA A 84 -12.48 28.46 5.65
C ALA A 84 -13.85 27.77 5.50
N ALA A 85 -14.89 28.57 5.32
CA ALA A 85 -15.98 28.19 4.41
C ALA A 85 -15.49 28.24 2.93
N ALA A 86 -14.18 28.16 2.68
CA ALA A 86 -13.61 27.88 1.38
C ALA A 86 -13.91 26.41 1.06
N ASN A 87 -15.09 26.21 0.48
CA ASN A 87 -15.55 25.07 -0.28
C ASN A 87 -15.41 23.70 0.41
N GLN A 88 -16.36 23.39 1.30
CA GLN A 88 -16.62 22.04 1.82
C GLN A 88 -16.52 20.95 0.72
N THR A 89 -16.99 21.29 -0.48
CA THR A 89 -16.95 20.45 -1.69
C THR A 89 -15.53 20.12 -2.18
N GLU A 90 -14.57 21.03 -2.05
CA GLU A 90 -13.17 20.82 -2.47
C GLU A 90 -12.45 19.87 -1.50
N VAL A 91 -12.68 20.04 -0.19
CA VAL A 91 -12.12 19.15 0.84
C VAL A 91 -12.72 17.74 0.72
N GLU A 92 -14.01 17.64 0.43
CA GLU A 92 -14.69 16.36 0.15
C GLU A 92 -14.15 15.69 -1.12
N LEU A 93 -13.96 16.46 -2.20
CA LEU A 93 -13.40 15.96 -3.46
C LEU A 93 -11.96 15.47 -3.26
N GLU A 94 -11.12 16.26 -2.60
CA GLU A 94 -9.76 15.87 -2.23
C GLU A 94 -9.76 14.56 -1.45
N THR A 95 -10.55 14.50 -0.38
CA THR A 95 -10.60 13.31 0.48
C THR A 95 -11.06 12.10 -0.32
N ARG A 96 -12.08 12.24 -1.17
CA ARG A 96 -12.58 11.16 -2.02
C ARG A 96 -11.50 10.67 -2.99
N VAL A 97 -10.89 11.57 -3.74
CA VAL A 97 -9.89 11.24 -4.77
C VAL A 97 -8.65 10.62 -4.14
N VAL A 98 -8.08 11.27 -3.13
CA VAL A 98 -6.83 10.81 -2.50
C VAL A 98 -7.02 9.47 -1.83
N THR A 99 -8.13 9.27 -1.09
CA THR A 99 -8.36 7.99 -0.43
C THR A 99 -8.59 6.85 -1.43
N LYS A 100 -9.23 7.15 -2.57
CA LYS A 100 -9.40 6.19 -3.67
C LYS A 100 -8.05 5.80 -4.28
N VAL A 101 -7.21 6.78 -4.61
CA VAL A 101 -5.88 6.52 -5.18
C VAL A 101 -5.01 5.70 -4.22
N ILE A 102 -4.96 6.04 -2.93
CA ILE A 102 -4.17 5.28 -1.95
C ILE A 102 -4.66 3.83 -1.86
N ARG A 103 -5.99 3.58 -1.89
CA ARG A 103 -6.51 2.20 -1.92
C ARG A 103 -6.08 1.46 -3.18
N GLU A 104 -6.15 2.08 -4.35
CA GLU A 104 -5.69 1.46 -5.60
C GLU A 104 -4.18 1.15 -5.55
N MET A 105 -3.37 2.06 -5.00
CA MET A 105 -1.95 1.83 -4.76
C MET A 105 -1.71 0.64 -3.82
N CYS A 106 -2.48 0.54 -2.73
CA CYS A 106 -2.40 -0.60 -1.81
C CYS A 106 -2.81 -1.92 -2.47
N ILE A 107 -3.81 -1.92 -3.35
CA ILE A 107 -4.21 -3.11 -4.12
C ILE A 107 -3.08 -3.56 -5.05
N GLN A 108 -2.46 -2.63 -5.76
CA GLN A 108 -1.32 -2.94 -6.62
C GLN A 108 -0.13 -3.45 -5.81
N GLN A 109 0.13 -2.85 -4.65
CA GLN A 109 1.19 -3.31 -3.76
C GLN A 109 0.94 -4.72 -3.21
N TYR A 110 -0.32 -5.09 -2.95
CA TYR A 110 -0.68 -6.44 -2.53
C TYR A 110 -0.40 -7.48 -3.61
N GLN A 111 -0.65 -7.17 -4.88
CA GLN A 111 -0.35 -8.08 -5.99
C GLN A 111 1.15 -8.41 -6.04
N GLU A 112 2.00 -7.39 -5.92
CA GLU A 112 3.45 -7.55 -5.85
C GLU A 112 3.90 -8.34 -4.62
N TYR A 113 3.31 -8.04 -3.45
CA TYR A 113 3.57 -8.76 -2.20
C TYR A 113 3.22 -10.26 -2.32
N ARG A 114 2.10 -10.58 -2.97
CA ARG A 114 1.65 -11.95 -3.21
C ARG A 114 2.57 -12.70 -4.15
N LEU A 115 3.02 -12.06 -5.23
CA LEU A 115 3.99 -12.64 -6.16
C LEU A 115 5.32 -12.94 -5.45
N ALA A 116 5.85 -11.99 -4.69
CA ALA A 116 7.09 -12.17 -3.92
C ALA A 116 6.97 -13.26 -2.85
N SER A 117 5.84 -13.31 -2.14
CA SER A 117 5.57 -14.32 -1.10
C SER A 117 5.39 -15.72 -1.69
N GLY A 118 4.73 -15.84 -2.84
CA GLY A 118 4.56 -17.11 -3.55
C GLY A 118 5.90 -17.70 -4.03
N ILE A 119 6.79 -16.86 -4.58
CA ILE A 119 8.13 -17.29 -5.00
C ILE A 119 8.93 -17.83 -3.81
N ARG A 120 8.84 -17.20 -2.63
CA ARG A 120 9.55 -17.66 -1.42
C ARG A 120 9.09 -19.04 -0.95
N LEU A 121 7.79 -19.33 -1.05
CA LEU A 121 7.25 -20.63 -0.68
C LEU A 121 7.81 -21.74 -1.59
N HIS A 122 7.81 -21.52 -2.91
CA HIS A 122 8.34 -22.49 -3.87
C HIS A 122 9.86 -22.73 -3.72
N LEU A 123 10.63 -21.69 -3.39
CA LEU A 123 12.07 -21.85 -3.16
C LEU A 123 12.36 -22.70 -1.92
N ALA A 124 11.55 -22.55 -0.86
CA ALA A 124 11.68 -23.34 0.36
C ALA A 124 11.42 -24.83 0.08
N ASP A 125 10.34 -25.15 -0.66
CA ASP A 125 10.02 -26.54 -1.03
C ASP A 125 11.09 -27.20 -1.90
N ALA A 126 11.61 -26.47 -2.90
CA ALA A 126 12.67 -26.98 -3.77
C ALA A 126 13.99 -27.23 -3.00
N SER A 127 14.31 -26.35 -2.05
CA SER A 127 15.51 -26.51 -1.21
C SER A 127 15.42 -27.71 -0.26
N LEU A 128 14.25 -27.96 0.33
CA LEU A 128 13.98 -29.15 1.15
C LEU A 128 14.07 -30.44 0.34
N ALA A 129 13.49 -30.46 -0.87
CA ALA A 129 13.58 -31.61 -1.76
C ALA A 129 15.03 -31.90 -2.18
N ALA A 130 15.82 -30.87 -2.50
CA ALA A 130 17.23 -31.02 -2.84
C ALA A 130 18.08 -31.53 -1.67
N LEU A 131 17.83 -31.04 -0.44
CA LEU A 131 18.49 -31.53 0.77
C LEU A 131 18.15 -32.99 1.05
N LEU A 132 16.89 -33.40 0.91
CA LEU A 132 16.48 -34.80 1.09
C LEU A 132 17.15 -35.72 0.06
N LEU A 133 17.26 -35.29 -1.19
CA LEU A 133 17.97 -36.05 -2.22
C LEU A 133 19.46 -36.19 -1.92
N LEU A 134 20.13 -35.11 -1.47
CA LEU A 134 21.54 -35.16 -1.08
C LEU A 134 21.80 -36.11 0.09
N VAL A 135 20.91 -36.13 1.09
CA VAL A 135 21.00 -37.08 2.22
C VAL A 135 20.81 -38.52 1.76
N LEU A 136 19.87 -38.79 0.85
CA LEU A 136 19.66 -40.12 0.28
C LEU A 136 20.85 -40.62 -0.56
N PHE A 137 21.52 -39.72 -1.29
CA PHE A 137 22.75 -40.01 -2.03
C PHE A 137 23.95 -40.25 -1.12
N ALA A 138 24.04 -39.57 0.02
CA ALA A 138 25.14 -39.75 0.97
C ALA A 138 25.00 -41.00 1.85
N LEU A 139 23.80 -41.60 1.90
CA LEU A 139 23.50 -42.83 2.66
C LEU A 139 23.60 -44.11 1.81
N HIS A 140 23.80 -44.00 0.49
CA HIS A 140 24.15 -45.10 -0.42
C HIS A 140 25.66 -45.11 -0.70
#